data_AF-A0A536X3J3-F1
#
_entry.id   AF-A0A536X3J3-F1
#
_cell.length_a   1.000
_cell.length_b   1.000
_cell.length_c   1.000
_cell.angle_alpha   90.00
_cell.angle_beta   90.00
_cell.angle_gamma   90.00
#
_symmetry.space_group_name_H-M   'P 1'
#
loop_
_entity.id
_entity.type
_entity.pdbx_description
1 polymer ?
#
loop_
_entity_poly.entity_id
_entity_poly.type
_entity_poly.pdbx_seq_one_letter_code
_entity_poly.pdbx_strand_id
1 'polypeptide(L)'
;MSAAGRPRVLLADDHRMFAEALRTLLATEFDLVDIVDDGAAMIDAANRLRPDVIVADITMPRLNGIEALALLRKEMPDVRVVFLTMHRDVAYARRALAAGALGFVLKHSAPTELVLALHAALEGRTFITPALAGDVLRTAKQIAAKLDISARTVEFHKYTLMESVGAKNTAELLHFAIRHGIVAG
;
A
#
# COMPACT_ATOMS: atom_id res chain seq x y z
N MET A 1 15.97 -2.84 26.27
CA MET A 1 14.90 -2.26 25.43
C MET A 1 13.83 -1.75 26.37
N SER A 2 13.67 -0.43 26.42
CA SER A 2 12.90 0.29 27.44
C SER A 2 11.44 -0.17 27.50
N ALA A 3 10.88 -0.20 28.71
CA ALA A 3 9.46 -0.46 28.94
C ALA A 3 8.61 0.56 28.17
N ALA A 4 8.08 0.18 27.02
CA ALA A 4 7.37 1.09 26.13
C ALA A 4 5.94 0.60 25.95
N GLY A 5 4.99 1.54 26.04
CA GLY A 5 3.57 1.27 25.85
C GLY A 5 3.26 0.65 24.49
N ARG A 6 1.99 0.24 24.32
CA ARG A 6 1.52 -0.41 23.09
C ARG A 6 1.76 0.50 21.88
N PRO A 7 2.23 -0.02 20.72
CA PRO A 7 2.54 0.83 19.57
C PRO A 7 1.30 1.60 19.10
N ARG A 8 1.51 2.85 18.71
CA ARG A 8 0.46 3.82 18.38
C ARG A 8 0.10 3.72 16.91
N VAL A 9 -1.16 3.44 16.63
CA VAL A 9 -1.71 3.25 15.29
C VAL A 9 -2.65 4.41 14.95
N LEU A 10 -2.47 5.02 13.79
CA LEU A 10 -3.46 5.89 13.17
C LEU A 10 -4.20 5.09 12.10
N LEU A 11 -5.53 5.17 12.06
CA LEU A 11 -6.34 4.54 11.01
C LEU A 11 -6.97 5.60 10.11
N ALA A 12 -6.78 5.47 8.80
CA ALA A 12 -7.42 6.31 7.79
C ALA A 12 -8.34 5.43 6.92
N ASP A 13 -9.65 5.54 7.07
CA ASP A 13 -10.64 4.77 6.31
C ASP A 13 -11.98 5.52 6.29
N ASP A 14 -12.55 5.76 5.11
CA ASP A 14 -13.84 6.45 4.97
C ASP A 14 -15.04 5.51 5.27
N HIS A 15 -14.81 4.20 5.38
CA HIS A 15 -15.80 3.22 5.79
C HIS A 15 -15.85 3.06 7.32
N ARG A 16 -16.60 3.96 7.99
CA ARG A 16 -16.76 4.01 9.46
C ARG A 16 -17.00 2.65 10.13
N MET A 17 -17.91 1.83 9.61
CA MET A 17 -18.25 0.53 10.21
C MET A 17 -17.03 -0.41 10.25
N PHE A 18 -16.23 -0.42 9.19
CA PHE A 18 -15.04 -1.24 9.11
C PHE A 18 -13.94 -0.70 10.03
N ALA A 19 -13.77 0.62 10.09
CA ALA A 19 -12.82 1.26 10.99
C ALA A 19 -13.08 0.91 12.47
N GLU A 20 -14.34 0.87 12.90
CA GLU A 20 -14.69 0.45 14.27
C GLU A 20 -14.46 -1.05 14.52
N ALA A 21 -14.66 -1.90 13.50
CA ALA A 21 -14.30 -3.31 13.60
C ALA A 21 -12.78 -3.49 13.81
N LEU A 22 -11.97 -2.71 13.08
CA LEU A 22 -10.51 -2.72 13.26
C LEU A 22 -10.07 -2.16 14.60
N ARG A 23 -10.78 -1.17 15.17
CA ARG A 23 -10.51 -0.70 16.55
C ARG A 23 -10.55 -1.87 17.53
N THR A 24 -11.58 -2.71 17.45
CA THR A 24 -11.72 -3.87 18.34
C THR A 24 -10.59 -4.89 18.12
N LEU A 25 -10.24 -5.17 16.86
CA LEU A 25 -9.13 -6.08 16.52
C LEU A 25 -7.79 -5.59 17.08
N LEU A 26 -7.49 -4.31 16.88
CA LEU A 26 -6.21 -3.69 17.25
C LEU A 26 -6.09 -3.44 18.76
N ALA A 27 -7.22 -3.31 19.47
CA ALA A 27 -7.28 -3.06 20.92
C ALA A 27 -6.67 -4.15 21.81
N THR A 28 -6.20 -5.27 21.25
CA THR A 28 -5.42 -6.28 22.00
C THR A 28 -3.92 -5.93 22.10
N GLU A 29 -3.31 -5.39 21.03
CA GLU A 29 -1.85 -5.19 20.95
C GLU A 29 -1.42 -3.73 20.68
N PHE A 30 -2.29 -2.90 20.12
CA PHE A 30 -1.98 -1.52 19.69
C PHE A 30 -2.81 -0.46 20.41
N ASP A 31 -2.32 0.77 20.45
CA ASP A 31 -3.09 1.95 20.87
C ASP A 31 -3.60 2.69 19.64
N LEU A 32 -4.91 2.67 19.39
CA LEU A 32 -5.50 3.37 18.24
C LEU A 32 -5.72 4.85 18.58
N VAL A 33 -4.82 5.71 18.11
CA VAL A 33 -4.74 7.11 18.53
C VAL A 33 -5.79 8.01 17.89
N ASP A 34 -6.24 7.67 16.67
CA ASP A 34 -7.30 8.39 15.96
C ASP A 34 -7.84 7.56 14.79
N ILE A 35 -9.03 7.94 14.30
CA ILE A 35 -9.63 7.44 13.05
C ILE A 35 -9.99 8.65 12.20
N VAL A 36 -9.48 8.70 10.98
CA VAL A 36 -9.74 9.76 10.00
C VAL A 36 -10.34 9.18 8.73
N ASP A 37 -11.00 10.01 7.91
CA ASP A 37 -11.78 9.56 6.75
C ASP A 37 -11.17 9.93 5.38
N ASP A 38 -10.01 10.58 5.35
CA ASP A 38 -9.34 10.92 4.10
C ASP A 38 -7.83 11.16 4.22
N GLY A 39 -7.15 11.27 3.06
CA GLY A 39 -5.71 11.45 3.00
C GLY A 39 -5.20 12.77 3.59
N ALA A 40 -5.93 13.88 3.46
CA ALA A 40 -5.55 15.16 4.06
C ALA A 40 -5.65 15.11 5.59
N ALA A 41 -6.76 14.58 6.11
CA ALA A 41 -6.91 14.35 7.55
C ALA A 41 -5.86 13.36 8.10
N MET A 42 -5.47 12.36 7.31
CA MET A 42 -4.36 11.45 7.65
C MET A 42 -3.03 12.18 7.78
N ILE A 43 -2.70 13.09 6.87
CA ILE A 43 -1.48 13.90 6.94
C ILE A 43 -1.48 14.76 8.22
N ASP A 44 -2.57 15.49 8.45
CA ASP A 44 -2.70 16.39 9.60
C ASP A 44 -2.61 15.62 10.93
N ALA A 45 -3.32 14.49 11.02
CA ALA A 45 -3.30 13.64 12.20
C ALA A 45 -1.92 13.00 12.43
N ALA A 46 -1.24 12.54 11.38
CA ALA A 46 0.11 11.97 11.50
C ALA A 46 1.12 12.99 12.02
N ASN A 47 1.07 14.22 11.51
CA ASN A 47 1.92 15.32 11.96
C ASN A 47 1.67 15.71 13.43
N ARG A 48 0.40 15.77 13.84
CA ARG A 48 0.00 16.12 15.21
C ARG A 48 0.27 14.98 16.21
N LEU A 49 -0.09 13.75 15.85
CA LEU A 49 -0.14 12.62 16.77
C LEU A 49 1.13 11.79 16.76
N ARG A 50 1.95 11.85 15.69
CA ARG A 50 3.19 11.08 15.53
C ARG A 50 2.99 9.59 15.84
N PRO A 51 2.13 8.88 15.07
CA PRO A 51 1.91 7.45 15.27
C PRO A 51 3.16 6.64 14.90
N ASP A 52 3.30 5.45 15.46
CA ASP A 52 4.39 4.52 15.12
C ASP A 52 4.15 3.86 13.76
N VAL A 53 2.88 3.63 13.42
CA VAL A 53 2.44 3.08 12.14
C VAL A 53 1.07 3.62 11.75
N ILE A 54 0.83 3.77 10.45
CA ILE A 54 -0.46 4.17 9.89
C ILE A 54 -1.05 2.99 9.13
N VAL A 55 -2.34 2.72 9.39
CA VAL A 55 -3.16 1.86 8.55
C VAL A 55 -4.04 2.77 7.70
N ALA A 56 -3.99 2.62 6.38
CA ALA A 56 -4.72 3.51 5.48
C ALA A 56 -5.48 2.73 4.43
N ASP A 57 -6.73 3.11 4.14
CA ASP A 57 -7.35 2.76 2.89
C ASP A 57 -6.64 3.46 1.73
N ILE A 58 -6.68 2.84 0.56
CA ILE A 58 -6.15 3.44 -0.66
C ILE A 58 -7.19 4.40 -1.22
N THR A 59 -8.43 3.93 -1.39
CA THR A 59 -9.48 4.69 -2.08
C THR A 59 -10.24 5.51 -1.07
N MET A 60 -9.82 6.76 -0.87
CA MET A 60 -10.48 7.73 0.01
C MET A 60 -10.88 8.98 -0.78
N PRO A 61 -11.92 9.74 -0.35
CA PRO A 61 -12.32 10.98 -0.98
C PRO A 61 -11.22 12.05 -0.86
N ARG A 62 -11.26 13.07 -1.74
CA ARG A 62 -10.35 14.24 -1.77
C ARG A 62 -8.89 13.91 -2.10
N LEU A 63 -8.22 13.14 -1.24
CA LEU A 63 -6.83 12.72 -1.38
C LEU A 63 -6.73 11.23 -1.03
N ASN A 64 -6.24 10.44 -1.98
CA ASN A 64 -6.13 9.00 -1.79
C ASN A 64 -4.90 8.63 -0.93
N GLY A 65 -4.91 7.43 -0.35
CA GLY A 65 -3.90 7.01 0.62
C GLY A 65 -2.48 6.96 0.05
N ILE A 66 -2.31 6.58 -1.22
CA ILE A 66 -0.99 6.49 -1.88
C ILE A 66 -0.41 7.89 -2.09
N GLU A 67 -1.21 8.85 -2.56
CA GLU A 67 -0.80 10.24 -2.71
C GLU A 67 -0.47 10.87 -1.36
N ALA A 68 -1.29 10.60 -0.33
CA ALA A 68 -1.05 11.09 1.00
C ALA A 68 0.24 10.52 1.62
N LEU A 69 0.56 9.24 1.41
CA LEU A 69 1.86 8.68 1.79
C LEU A 69 3.02 9.39 1.08
N ALA A 70 2.91 9.65 -0.22
CA ALA A 70 3.95 10.33 -0.98
C ALA A 70 4.20 11.76 -0.47
N LEU A 71 3.17 12.45 0.00
CA LEU A 71 3.29 13.75 0.66
C LEU A 71 3.89 13.62 2.06
N LEU A 72 3.37 12.73 2.90
CA LEU A 72 3.86 12.49 4.26
C LEU A 72 5.36 12.23 4.31
N ARG A 73 5.88 11.45 3.36
CA ARG A 73 7.30 11.09 3.32
C ARG A 73 8.25 12.27 3.13
N LYS A 74 7.78 13.39 2.58
CA LYS A 74 8.59 14.61 2.46
C LYS A 74 8.91 15.21 3.84
N GLU A 75 8.02 15.01 4.81
CA GLU A 75 8.11 15.57 6.17
C GLU A 75 8.47 14.50 7.22
N MET A 76 8.06 13.25 6.98
CA MET A 76 8.28 12.07 7.83
C MET A 76 8.89 10.92 6.99
N PRO A 77 10.21 10.95 6.68
CA PRO A 77 10.84 9.95 5.82
C PRO A 77 10.70 8.51 6.31
N ASP A 78 10.66 8.33 7.64
CA ASP A 78 10.56 7.02 8.30
C ASP A 78 9.11 6.61 8.62
N VAL A 79 8.10 7.28 8.03
CA VAL A 79 6.69 6.93 8.25
C VAL A 79 6.44 5.50 7.77
N ARG A 80 5.82 4.70 8.66
CA ARG A 80 5.46 3.31 8.39
C ARG A 80 4.00 3.26 8.01
N VAL A 81 3.69 2.79 6.82
CA VAL A 81 2.31 2.72 6.31
C VAL A 81 1.99 1.32 5.81
N VAL A 82 0.86 0.79 6.27
CA VAL A 82 0.24 -0.44 5.81
C VAL A 82 -1.07 -0.07 5.13
N PHE A 83 -1.21 -0.40 3.86
CA PHE A 83 -2.45 -0.16 3.14
C PHE A 83 -3.45 -1.30 3.32
N LEU A 84 -4.72 -0.91 3.46
CA LEU A 84 -5.89 -1.74 3.32
C LEU A 84 -6.56 -1.45 1.98
N THR A 85 -7.07 -2.46 1.30
CA THR A 85 -7.84 -2.24 0.06
C THR A 85 -8.87 -3.34 -0.19
N MET A 86 -9.99 -2.97 -0.81
CA MET A 86 -10.94 -3.93 -1.37
C MET A 86 -10.43 -4.54 -2.69
N HIS A 87 -9.53 -3.84 -3.38
CA HIS A 87 -9.10 -4.20 -4.72
C HIS A 87 -8.00 -5.27 -4.68
N ARG A 88 -8.19 -6.35 -5.44
CA ARG A 88 -7.14 -7.34 -5.69
C ARG A 88 -6.19 -6.91 -6.81
N ASP A 89 -6.36 -5.70 -7.31
CA ASP A 89 -5.57 -5.20 -8.42
C ASP A 89 -4.11 -4.96 -7.97
N VAL A 90 -3.25 -5.74 -8.58
CA VAL A 90 -1.80 -5.77 -8.41
C VAL A 90 -1.18 -4.41 -8.75
N ALA A 91 -1.83 -3.60 -9.60
CA ALA A 91 -1.42 -2.24 -9.90
C ALA A 91 -1.32 -1.37 -8.65
N TYR A 92 -2.35 -1.41 -7.80
CA TYR A 92 -2.38 -0.65 -6.55
C TYR A 92 -1.31 -1.13 -5.59
N ALA A 93 -1.13 -2.45 -5.45
CA ALA A 93 -0.07 -3.03 -4.64
C ALA A 93 1.33 -2.57 -5.09
N ARG A 94 1.59 -2.61 -6.40
CA ARG A 94 2.87 -2.13 -6.95
C ARG A 94 3.07 -0.63 -6.72
N ARG A 95 2.05 0.19 -6.92
CA ARG A 95 2.12 1.64 -6.68
C ARG A 95 2.34 1.97 -5.21
N ALA A 96 1.62 1.30 -4.31
CA ALA A 96 1.77 1.42 -2.87
C ALA A 96 3.20 1.08 -2.42
N LEU A 97 3.75 -0.04 -2.90
CA LEU A 97 5.13 -0.44 -2.61
C LEU A 97 6.15 0.52 -3.22
N ALA A 98 5.92 1.06 -4.41
CA ALA A 98 6.79 2.06 -5.03
C ALA A 98 6.77 3.40 -4.28
N ALA A 99 5.62 3.77 -3.68
CA ALA A 99 5.50 4.88 -2.74
C ALA A 99 6.16 4.57 -1.38
N GLY A 100 6.55 3.30 -1.17
CA GLY A 100 7.27 2.71 -0.04
C GLY A 100 6.41 2.35 1.16
N ALA A 101 5.15 1.96 0.92
CA ALA A 101 4.40 1.23 1.92
C ALA A 101 5.18 0.00 2.40
N LEU A 102 5.05 -0.30 3.69
CA LEU A 102 5.61 -1.49 4.32
C LEU A 102 4.55 -2.60 4.47
N GLY A 103 3.30 -2.34 4.10
CA GLY A 103 2.27 -3.35 4.11
C GLY A 103 1.22 -3.14 3.03
N PHE A 104 0.72 -4.23 2.47
CA PHE A 104 -0.44 -4.25 1.58
C PHE A 104 -1.34 -5.42 1.93
N VAL A 105 -2.50 -5.12 2.51
CA VAL A 105 -3.45 -6.11 3.03
C VAL A 105 -4.81 -5.94 2.36
N LEU A 106 -5.42 -7.05 1.96
CA LEU A 106 -6.80 -7.05 1.47
C LEU A 106 -7.77 -6.83 2.64
N LYS A 107 -8.74 -5.90 2.52
CA LYS A 107 -9.71 -5.57 3.59
C LYS A 107 -10.46 -6.81 4.09
N HIS A 108 -10.80 -7.76 3.23
CA HIS A 108 -11.46 -9.02 3.63
C HIS A 108 -10.54 -9.98 4.43
N SER A 109 -9.21 -9.87 4.27
CA SER A 109 -8.22 -10.64 5.03
C SER A 109 -7.71 -9.90 6.26
N ALA A 110 -8.08 -8.62 6.45
CA ALA A 110 -7.60 -7.79 7.54
C ALA A 110 -7.79 -8.40 8.95
N PRO A 111 -8.91 -9.08 9.28
CA PRO A 111 -9.09 -9.69 10.60
C PRO A 111 -7.98 -10.67 10.99
N THR A 112 -7.37 -11.35 10.03
CA THR A 112 -6.33 -12.36 10.27
C THR A 112 -4.92 -11.87 9.94
N GLU A 113 -4.79 -10.93 9.00
CA GLU A 113 -3.49 -10.54 8.44
C GLU A 113 -3.00 -9.16 8.89
N LEU A 114 -3.89 -8.27 9.33
CA LEU A 114 -3.50 -6.87 9.63
C LEU A 114 -2.50 -6.78 10.78
N VAL A 115 -2.73 -7.53 11.87
CA VAL A 115 -1.82 -7.54 13.03
C VAL A 115 -0.43 -8.01 12.62
N LEU A 116 -0.33 -9.05 11.80
CA LEU A 116 0.94 -9.54 11.26
C LEU A 116 1.63 -8.48 10.39
N ALA A 117 0.88 -7.80 9.54
CA ALA A 117 1.39 -6.74 8.68
C ALA A 117 1.91 -5.54 9.48
N LEU A 118 1.22 -5.16 10.56
CA LEU A 118 1.63 -4.08 11.44
C LEU A 118 2.94 -4.38 12.17
N HIS A 119 3.09 -5.60 12.71
CA HIS A 119 4.35 -6.04 13.32
C HIS A 119 5.50 -6.05 12.33
N ALA A 120 5.27 -6.59 11.12
CA ALA A 120 6.28 -6.56 10.06
C ALA A 120 6.71 -5.12 9.73
N ALA A 121 5.75 -4.20 9.58
CA ALA A 121 6.03 -2.80 9.28
C ALA A 121 6.80 -2.09 10.41
N LEU A 122 6.47 -2.36 11.68
CA LEU A 122 7.20 -1.83 12.84
C LEU A 122 8.66 -2.26 12.86
N GLU A 123 8.94 -3.49 12.41
CA GLU A 123 10.29 -4.01 12.21
C GLU A 123 10.96 -3.53 10.90
N GLY A 124 10.29 -2.67 10.11
CA GLY A 124 10.81 -2.17 8.84
C GLY A 124 10.74 -3.18 7.69
N ARG A 125 9.97 -4.27 7.85
CA ARG A 125 9.80 -5.33 6.84
C ARG A 125 8.52 -5.09 6.03
N THR A 126 8.55 -5.51 4.76
CA THR A 126 7.38 -5.47 3.90
C THR A 126 6.48 -6.69 4.13
N PHE A 127 5.17 -6.46 4.28
CA PHE A 127 4.15 -7.49 4.26
C PHE A 127 3.23 -7.33 3.03
N ILE A 128 2.92 -8.43 2.36
CA ILE A 128 1.93 -8.46 1.27
C ILE A 128 1.01 -9.64 1.55
N THR A 129 -0.31 -9.44 1.50
CA THR A 129 -1.28 -10.55 1.58
C THR A 129 -0.83 -11.69 0.66
N PRO A 130 -0.70 -12.94 1.16
CA PRO A 130 -0.16 -14.06 0.38
C PRO A 130 -0.88 -14.28 -0.95
N ALA A 131 -2.20 -14.05 -0.98
CA ALA A 131 -3.01 -14.18 -2.20
C ALA A 131 -2.64 -13.20 -3.32
N LEU A 132 -1.88 -12.14 -3.04
CA LEU A 132 -1.37 -11.17 -4.00
C LEU A 132 0.14 -11.28 -4.23
N ALA A 133 0.88 -11.86 -3.27
CA ALA A 133 2.33 -11.90 -3.29
C ALA A 133 2.88 -12.46 -4.61
N GLY A 134 2.29 -13.54 -5.13
CA GLY A 134 2.70 -14.16 -6.39
C GLY A 134 2.60 -13.23 -7.61
N ASP A 135 1.61 -12.34 -7.68
CA ASP A 135 1.42 -11.45 -8.83
C ASP A 135 2.14 -10.11 -8.64
N VAL A 136 2.22 -9.62 -7.41
CA VAL A 136 2.98 -8.41 -7.07
C VAL A 136 4.48 -8.64 -7.27
N LEU A 137 4.98 -9.78 -6.80
CA LEU A 137 6.40 -10.14 -6.88
C LEU A 137 6.80 -10.72 -8.24
N ARG A 138 5.89 -10.81 -9.23
CA ARG A 138 6.24 -11.24 -10.60
C ARG A 138 7.24 -10.27 -11.24
N THR A 139 8.50 -10.65 -11.15
CA THR A 139 9.66 -9.93 -11.70
C THR A 139 9.78 -10.14 -13.21
N ALA A 140 10.58 -9.31 -13.88
CA ALA A 140 10.95 -9.49 -15.29
C ALA A 140 11.51 -10.90 -15.56
N LYS A 141 12.17 -11.54 -14.59
CA LYS A 141 12.64 -12.93 -14.68
C LYS A 141 11.50 -13.96 -14.76
N GLN A 142 10.42 -13.76 -14.01
CA GLN A 142 9.26 -14.66 -14.05
C GLN A 142 8.42 -14.45 -15.31
N ILE A 143 8.31 -13.21 -15.79
CA ILE A 143 7.69 -12.91 -17.09
C ILE A 143 8.50 -13.56 -18.22
N ALA A 144 9.82 -13.43 -18.16
CA ALA A 144 10.76 -14.06 -19.09
C ALA A 144 10.61 -15.58 -19.13
N ALA A 145 10.59 -16.24 -17.97
CA ALA A 145 10.40 -17.68 -17.87
C ALA A 145 9.06 -18.16 -18.45
N LYS A 146 7.98 -17.39 -18.28
CA LYS A 146 6.65 -17.73 -18.82
C LYS A 146 6.57 -17.53 -20.34
N LEU A 147 7.30 -16.56 -20.87
CA LEU A 147 7.30 -16.20 -22.29
C LEU A 147 8.42 -16.88 -23.08
N ASP A 148 9.24 -17.71 -22.43
CA ASP A 148 10.44 -18.35 -22.99
C ASP A 148 11.40 -17.35 -23.68
N ILE A 149 11.60 -16.19 -23.03
CA ILE A 149 12.52 -15.13 -23.47
C ILE A 149 13.45 -14.72 -22.34
N SER A 150 14.45 -13.88 -22.63
CA SER A 150 15.34 -13.37 -21.59
C SER A 150 14.67 -12.25 -20.77
N ALA A 151 15.06 -12.11 -19.49
CA ALA A 151 14.62 -11.00 -18.65
C ALA A 151 15.02 -9.63 -19.24
N ARG A 152 16.15 -9.57 -19.97
CA ARG A 152 16.57 -8.38 -20.72
C ARG A 152 15.58 -8.04 -21.84
N THR A 153 15.03 -9.05 -22.51
CA THR A 153 14.02 -8.88 -23.56
C THR A 153 12.70 -8.36 -22.98
N VAL A 154 12.30 -8.83 -21.80
CA VAL A 154 11.12 -8.29 -21.09
C VAL A 154 11.32 -6.81 -20.74
N GLU A 155 12.48 -6.46 -20.17
CA GLU A 155 12.80 -5.07 -19.85
C GLU A 155 12.84 -4.20 -21.11
N PHE A 156 13.47 -4.67 -22.18
CA PHE A 156 13.49 -3.97 -23.47
C PHE A 156 12.08 -3.67 -23.97
N HIS A 157 11.20 -4.68 -24.05
CA HIS A 157 9.82 -4.48 -24.50
C HIS A 157 9.02 -3.57 -23.57
N LYS A 158 9.27 -3.61 -22.25
CA LYS A 158 8.64 -2.68 -21.30
C LYS A 158 8.97 -1.23 -21.64
N TYR A 159 10.23 -0.92 -21.94
CA TYR A 159 10.64 0.43 -22.34
C TYR A 159 10.11 0.84 -23.72
N THR A 160 10.08 -0.07 -24.69
CA THR A 160 9.47 0.21 -26.01
C THR A 160 7.98 0.52 -25.88
N LEU A 161 7.25 -0.24 -25.04
CA LEU A 161 5.84 0.03 -24.77
C LEU A 161 5.66 1.40 -24.12
N MET A 162 6.49 1.74 -23.11
CA MET A 162 6.48 3.04 -22.47
C MET A 162 6.68 4.19 -23.46
N GLU A 163 7.67 4.08 -24.34
CA GLU A 163 7.93 5.09 -25.38
C GLU A 163 6.74 5.22 -26.35
N SER A 164 6.19 4.10 -26.82
CA SER A 164 5.09 4.10 -27.79
C SER A 164 3.80 4.75 -27.29
N VAL A 165 3.58 4.76 -25.96
CA VAL A 165 2.39 5.35 -25.34
C VAL A 165 2.70 6.67 -24.61
N GLY A 166 3.96 7.14 -24.67
CA GLY A 166 4.39 8.36 -23.97
C GLY A 166 4.44 8.24 -22.45
N ALA A 167 4.51 7.03 -21.89
CA ALA A 167 4.60 6.80 -20.46
C ALA A 167 6.05 6.94 -19.95
N LYS A 168 6.26 7.74 -18.91
CA LYS A 168 7.58 8.02 -18.32
C LYS A 168 8.00 6.99 -17.26
N ASN A 169 7.06 6.21 -16.76
CA ASN A 169 7.30 5.16 -15.77
C ASN A 169 6.27 4.03 -15.91
N THR A 170 6.50 2.94 -15.18
CA THR A 170 5.63 1.76 -15.21
C THR A 170 4.22 2.04 -14.68
N ALA A 171 4.04 3.00 -13.76
CA ALA A 171 2.72 3.37 -13.26
C ALA A 171 1.87 4.08 -14.33
N GLU A 172 2.49 4.96 -15.13
CA GLU A 172 1.84 5.61 -16.28
C GLU A 172 1.49 4.62 -17.38
N LEU A 173 2.37 3.66 -17.69
CA LEU A 173 2.08 2.59 -18.65
C LEU A 173 0.87 1.76 -18.20
N LEU A 174 0.77 1.47 -16.91
CA LEU A 174 -0.34 0.73 -16.32
C LEU A 174 -1.65 1.53 -16.37
N HIS A 175 -1.61 2.83 -16.06
CA HIS A 175 -2.77 3.71 -16.17
C HIS A 175 -3.26 3.85 -17.62
N PHE A 176 -2.34 3.90 -18.59
CA PHE A 176 -2.68 3.86 -20.02
C PHE A 176 -3.45 2.57 -20.36
N ALA A 177 -2.96 1.42 -19.91
CA ALA A 177 -3.58 0.12 -20.19
C ALA A 177 -5.00 -0.01 -19.61
N ILE A 178 -5.22 0.50 -18.39
CA ILE A 178 -6.55 0.53 -17.77
C ILE A 178 -7.51 1.44 -18.55
N ARG A 179 -7.07 2.67 -18.89
CA ARG A 179 -7.90 3.66 -19.61
C ARG A 179 -8.37 3.15 -20.98
N HIS A 180 -7.55 2.32 -21.63
CA HIS A 180 -7.85 1.77 -22.96
C HIS A 180 -8.44 0.34 -22.89
N GLY A 181 -8.76 -0.18 -21.71
CA GLY A 181 -9.38 -1.49 -21.53
C GLY A 181 -8.48 -2.69 -21.89
N ILE A 182 -7.17 -2.49 -21.95
CA ILE A 182 -6.17 -3.55 -22.24
C ILE A 182 -6.02 -4.49 -21.05
N VAL A 183 -6.18 -3.96 -19.84
CA VAL A 183 -6.24 -4.71 -18.57
C VAL A 183 -7.41 -4.19 -17.73
N ALA A 184 -8.00 -5.06 -16.91
CA ALA A 184 -9.01 -4.64 -15.94
C ALA A 184 -8.38 -3.73 -14.88
N GLY A 185 -9.06 -2.62 -14.56
CA GLY A 185 -8.73 -1.73 -13.45
C GLY A 185 -9.49 -2.04 -12.16
#